data_AF-A0A099XMM0-F1
#
_entry.id   AF-A0A099XMM0-F1
#
_cell.length_a   1.000
_cell.length_b   1.000
_cell.length_c   1.000
_cell.angle_alpha   90.00
_cell.angle_beta   90.00
_cell.angle_gamma   90.00
#
_symmetry.space_group_name_H-M   'P 1'
#
loop_
_entity.id
_entity.type
_entity.pdbx_description
1 polymer ?
#
loop_
_entity_poly.entity_id
_entity_poly.type
_entity_poly.pdbx_seq_one_letter_code
_entity_poly.pdbx_strand_id
1 'polypeptide(L)'
;MEEFISNFNTRRAILNYLGETLRWIYGSIWRTILKKEKFKYSEYIYGIKKSKNHYDLWGHKMNNRVIAVVFILLSFFFLNFFNL
;
A
#
# COMPACT_ATOMS: atom_id res chain seq x y z
N MET A 1 -1.86 -18.73 -22.21
CA MET A 1 -2.22 -17.29 -22.18
C MET A 1 -3.03 -16.95 -20.92
N GLU A 2 -4.12 -17.66 -20.63
CA GLU A 2 -4.96 -17.40 -19.45
C GLU A 2 -4.22 -17.55 -18.11
N GLU A 3 -3.41 -18.59 -17.96
CA GLU A 3 -2.58 -18.81 -16.76
C GLU A 3 -1.59 -17.66 -16.51
N PHE A 4 -0.96 -17.15 -17.57
CA PHE A 4 -0.05 -16.00 -17.49
C PHE A 4 -0.78 -14.72 -17.01
N ILE A 5 -1.97 -14.47 -17.55
CA ILE A 5 -2.82 -13.34 -17.16
C ILE A 5 -3.28 -13.48 -15.71
N SER A 6 -3.69 -14.69 -15.30
CA SER A 6 -4.08 -15.00 -13.93
C SER A 6 -2.93 -14.73 -12.95
N ASN A 7 -1.74 -15.26 -13.22
CA ASN A 7 -0.55 -15.06 -12.39
C ASN A 7 -0.16 -13.58 -12.29
N PHE A 8 -0.27 -12.82 -13.39
CA PHE A 8 -0.02 -11.38 -13.40
C PHE A 8 -1.01 -10.61 -12.52
N ASN A 9 -2.31 -10.95 -12.61
CA ASN A 9 -3.35 -10.33 -11.79
C ASN A 9 -3.17 -10.65 -10.30
N THR A 10 -2.83 -11.89 -9.96
CA THR A 10 -2.55 -12.32 -8.59
C THR A 10 -1.38 -11.54 -7.98
N ARG A 11 -0.25 -11.41 -8.70
CA ARG A 11 0.89 -10.62 -8.23
C ARG A 11 0.53 -9.15 -7.98
N ARG A 12 -0.26 -8.54 -8.89
CA ARG A 12 -0.73 -7.16 -8.71
C ARG A 12 -1.65 -7.00 -7.51
N ALA A 13 -2.48 -8.00 -7.22
CA ALA A 13 -3.35 -8.00 -6.05
C ALA A 13 -2.54 -8.07 -4.75
N ILE A 14 -1.51 -8.94 -4.70
CA ILE A 14 -0.62 -9.07 -3.54
C ILE A 14 0.14 -7.76 -3.28
N LEU A 15 0.74 -7.16 -4.32
CA LEU A 15 1.46 -5.89 -4.17
C LEU A 15 0.55 -4.75 -3.72
N ASN A 16 -0.69 -4.70 -4.23
CA ASN A 16 -1.67 -3.73 -3.76
C ASN A 16 -1.98 -3.93 -2.27
N TYR A 17 -2.28 -5.16 -1.87
CA TYR A 17 -2.63 -5.49 -0.49
C TYR A 17 -1.49 -5.18 0.50
N LEU A 18 -0.25 -5.53 0.14
CA LEU A 18 0.93 -5.21 0.94
C LEU A 18 1.10 -3.68 1.07
N GLY A 19 1.01 -2.96 -0.04
CA GLY A 19 1.10 -1.51 -0.06
C GLY A 19 0.04 -0.80 0.77
N GLU A 20 -1.21 -1.26 0.66
CA GLU A 20 -2.36 -0.77 1.44
C GLU A 20 -2.16 -0.99 2.93
N THR A 21 -1.68 -2.18 3.30
CA THR A 21 -1.39 -2.54 4.69
C THR A 21 -0.27 -1.67 5.26
N LEU A 22 0.85 -1.53 4.56
CA LEU A 22 1.97 -0.68 4.97
C LEU A 22 1.55 0.78 5.14
N ARG A 23 0.80 1.30 4.16
CA ARG A 23 0.29 2.67 4.20
C ARG A 23 -0.69 2.87 5.36
N TRP A 24 -1.55 1.89 5.64
CA TRP A 24 -2.48 1.93 6.77
C TRP A 24 -1.74 1.91 8.11
N ILE A 25 -0.73 1.06 8.27
CA ILE A 25 0.09 0.99 9.49
C ILE A 25 0.78 2.35 9.71
N TYR A 26 1.54 2.82 8.71
CA TYR A 26 2.23 4.11 8.78
C TYR A 26 1.27 5.25 9.09
N GLY A 27 0.17 5.34 8.34
CA GLY A 27 -0.82 6.39 8.52
C GLY A 27 -1.52 6.32 9.88
N SER A 28 -1.78 5.12 10.41
CA SER A 28 -2.37 4.93 11.74
C SER A 28 -1.42 5.35 12.87
N ILE A 29 -0.13 5.03 12.75
CA ILE A 29 0.91 5.47 13.68
C ILE A 29 1.04 7.00 13.64
N TRP A 30 1.26 7.56 12.45
CA TRP A 30 1.45 9.01 12.27
C TRP A 30 0.25 9.83 12.77
N ARG A 31 -0.97 9.36 12.50
CA ARG A 31 -2.20 10.02 12.97
C ARG A 31 -2.39 9.90 14.48
N THR A 32 -1.90 8.83 15.10
CA THR A 32 -1.88 8.69 16.58
C THR A 32 -0.93 9.72 17.19
N ILE A 33 0.30 9.83 16.65
CA ILE A 33 1.31 10.79 17.13
C ILE A 33 0.80 12.23 17.00
N LEU A 34 0.19 12.57 15.87
CA LEU A 34 -0.34 13.91 15.61
C LEU A 34 -1.72 14.18 16.25
N LYS A 35 -2.29 13.24 17.03
CA LYS A 35 -3.63 13.34 17.63
C LYS A 35 -4.73 13.69 16.61
N LYS A 36 -4.67 13.11 15.40
CA LYS A 36 -5.67 13.28 14.33
C LYS A 36 -6.59 12.06 14.25
N GLU A 37 -7.83 12.22 13.76
CA GLU A 37 -8.86 11.15 13.63
C GLU A 37 -8.45 9.98 12.70
N LYS A 38 -8.18 8.78 13.22
CA LYS A 38 -7.71 7.64 12.39
C LYS A 38 -8.68 7.30 11.25
N PHE A 39 -8.11 7.07 10.07
CA PHE A 39 -8.88 6.53 8.95
C PHE A 39 -9.07 5.02 9.10
N LYS A 40 -10.21 4.52 8.64
CA LYS A 40 -10.50 3.09 8.52
C LYS A 40 -9.61 2.47 7.45
N TYR A 41 -9.33 1.17 7.58
CA TYR A 41 -8.57 0.43 6.57
C TYR A 41 -9.16 0.60 5.16
N SER A 42 -10.48 0.55 5.03
CA SER A 42 -11.19 0.75 3.76
C SER A 42 -10.97 2.13 3.12
N GLU A 43 -10.66 3.16 3.90
CA GLU A 43 -10.35 4.49 3.36
C GLU A 43 -8.93 4.58 2.78
N TYR A 44 -8.05 3.65 3.11
CA TYR A 44 -6.76 3.51 2.43
C TYR A 44 -6.88 2.74 1.10
N ILE A 45 -7.87 1.86 0.99
CA ILE A 45 -8.19 1.10 -0.23
C ILE A 45 -8.97 1.97 -1.22
N TYR A 46 -10.08 2.54 -0.74
CA TYR A 46 -11.05 3.23 -1.58
C TYR A 46 -10.92 4.75 -1.51
N GLY A 47 -10.02 5.30 -0.68
CA GLY A 47 -9.98 6.74 -0.43
C GLY A 47 -11.08 7.19 0.53
N ILE A 48 -10.98 8.45 0.97
CA ILE A 48 -11.91 9.04 1.94
C ILE A 48 -13.18 9.43 1.19
N LYS A 49 -14.30 8.75 1.48
CA LYS A 49 -15.61 9.00 0.82
C LYS A 49 -16.09 10.45 0.94
N LYS A 50 -15.63 11.20 1.95
CA LYS A 50 -15.98 12.60 2.21
C LYS A 50 -15.05 13.62 1.54
N SER A 51 -14.04 13.19 0.78
CA SER A 51 -13.15 14.11 0.07
C SER A 51 -13.88 14.77 -1.11
N LYS A 52 -14.17 16.07 -1.00
CA LYS A 52 -14.83 16.87 -2.06
C LYS A 52 -14.02 16.96 -3.37
N ASN A 53 -12.71 16.69 -3.32
CA ASN A 53 -11.81 16.88 -4.45
C ASN A 53 -11.15 15.54 -4.79
N HIS A 54 -11.48 15.02 -5.98
CA HIS A 54 -10.77 13.94 -6.69
C HIS A 54 -10.66 12.59 -5.96
N TYR A 55 -11.67 11.75 -6.16
CA TYR A 55 -11.57 10.30 -5.95
C TYR A 55 -10.72 9.69 -7.07
N ASP A 56 -9.42 9.49 -6.84
CA ASP A 56 -8.54 8.80 -7.80
C ASP A 56 -8.13 7.40 -7.30
N LEU A 57 -9.01 6.43 -7.53
CA LEU A 57 -8.76 5.02 -7.20
C LEU A 57 -7.52 4.47 -7.91
N TRP A 58 -7.20 4.97 -9.11
CA TRP A 58 -6.08 4.48 -9.89
C TRP A 58 -4.76 4.97 -9.30
N GLY A 59 -4.67 6.26 -8.97
CA GLY A 59 -3.54 6.84 -8.26
C GLY A 59 -3.31 6.19 -6.90
N HIS A 60 -4.37 5.89 -6.15
CA HIS A 60 -4.27 5.15 -4.89
C HIS A 60 -3.63 3.77 -5.06
N LYS A 61 -4.13 2.96 -6.00
CA LYS A 61 -3.58 1.63 -6.28
C LYS A 61 -2.12 1.71 -6.76
N MET A 62 -1.79 2.70 -7.58
CA MET A 62 -0.42 2.90 -8.04
C MET A 62 0.52 3.25 -6.89
N ASN A 63 0.11 4.16 -6.00
CA ASN A 63 0.91 4.54 -4.85
C ASN A 63 1.13 3.36 -3.89
N ASN A 64 0.09 2.53 -3.67
CA ASN A 64 0.21 1.32 -2.85
C ASN A 64 1.25 0.35 -3.43
N ARG A 65 1.25 0.12 -4.77
CA ARG A 65 2.27 -0.71 -5.41
C ARG A 65 3.67 -0.17 -5.25
N VAL A 66 3.85 1.15 -5.41
CA VAL A 66 5.15 1.80 -5.25
C VAL A 66 5.66 1.60 -3.82
N ILE A 67 4.81 1.82 -2.81
CA ILE A 67 5.14 1.59 -1.39
C ILE A 67 5.54 0.12 -1.17
N ALA A 68 4.80 -0.83 -1.73
CA ALA A 68 5.12 -2.26 -1.59
C ALA A 68 6.49 -2.61 -2.21
N VAL A 69 6.77 -2.13 -3.43
CA VAL A 69 8.04 -2.37 -4.11
C VAL A 69 9.21 -1.75 -3.34
N VAL A 70 9.06 -0.50 -2.88
CA VAL A 70 10.08 0.17 -2.06
C VAL A 70 10.34 -0.60 -0.78
N PHE A 71 9.29 -1.07 -0.09
CA PHE A 71 9.43 -1.87 1.14
C PHE A 71 10.16 -3.19 0.88
N ILE A 72 9.84 -3.89 -0.21
CA ILE A 72 10.51 -5.14 -0.58
C ILE A 72 11.99 -4.89 -0.88
N LEU A 73 12.32 -3.88 -1.67
CA LEU A 73 13.72 -3.52 -1.99
C LEU A 73 14.51 -3.15 -0.74
N LEU A 74 13.94 -2.36 0.16
CA LEU A 74 14.56 -2.01 1.44
C LEU A 74 14.77 -3.24 2.32
N SER A 75 13.80 -4.16 2.36
CA SER A 75 13.91 -5.42 3.12
C SER A 75 15.04 -6.29 2.57
N PHE A 76 15.14 -6.44 1.25
CA PHE A 76 16.25 -7.16 0.64
C PHE A 76 17.59 -6.49 0.91
N PHE A 77 17.68 -5.17 0.73
CA PHE A 77 18.90 -4.41 1.05
C PHE A 77 19.31 -4.60 2.51
N PHE A 78 18.36 -4.53 3.44
CA PHE A 78 18.61 -4.74 4.86
C PHE A 78 19.10 -6.16 5.14
N LEU A 79 18.41 -7.20 4.65
CA LEU A 79 18.83 -8.60 4.84
C LEU A 79 20.26 -8.84 4.33
N ASN A 80 20.58 -8.34 3.14
CA ASN A 80 21.91 -8.46 2.56
C ASN A 80 22.96 -7.67 3.35
N PHE A 81 22.62 -6.45 3.79
CA PHE A 81 23.53 -5.63 4.58
C PHE A 81 23.90 -6.29 5.92
N PHE A 82 22.95 -6.99 6.54
CA PHE A 82 23.16 -7.70 7.81
C PHE A 82 23.66 -9.15 7.64
N ASN A 83 23.92 -9.62 6.41
CA ASN A 83 24.28 -11.02 6.09
C ASN A 83 23.37 -12.05 6.79
N LEU A 84 22.08 -11.73 6.90
CA LEU A 84 21.03 -12.58 7.48
C LEU A 84 20.48 -13.56 6.44
#